data_AF-A0A6I5CDB3-F1
#
_entry.id   AF-A0A6I5CDB3-F1
#
_cell.length_a   1.000
_cell.length_b   1.000
_cell.length_c   1.000
_cell.angle_alpha   90.00
_cell.angle_beta   90.00
_cell.angle_gamma   90.00
#
_symmetry.space_group_name_H-M   'P 1'
#
loop_
_entity.id
_entity.type
_entity.pdbx_description
1 polymer ?
#
loop_
_entity_poly.entity_id
_entity_poly.type
_entity_poly.pdbx_seq_one_letter_code
_entity_poly.pdbx_strand_id
1 'polypeptide(L)'
;LAIGLVGPAIYMIFPVVGPVFAYGPDGGHWATADLWPDTLAPLGTPHAMPFDEITPRNCMPSLHTAWATTLFIHSRKGSRAMRWAGTFWLVATLTATLGFGYHYGADLVAGVVFALTIEATMRSLARGWDRSATRFVAHGTVVFAALLVAYRYLATELAGQPWLFGPLLLLAMGSVILGYVRTMMLWDPEPALVPRPEPQPEPV
;
A
#
# COMPACT_ATOMS: atom_id res chain seq x y z
N LEU A 1 8.01 -8.52 -10.05
CA LEU A 1 7.25 -8.82 -11.29
C LEU A 1 5.75 -8.88 -11.04
N ALA A 2 5.25 -9.64 -10.06
CA ALA A 2 3.80 -9.77 -9.80
C ALA A 2 3.06 -8.44 -9.56
N ILE A 3 3.62 -7.52 -8.74
CA ILE A 3 3.07 -6.18 -8.51
C ILE A 3 2.86 -5.42 -9.84
N GLY A 4 3.84 -5.46 -10.73
CA GLY A 4 3.80 -4.80 -12.03
C GLY A 4 2.87 -5.45 -13.06
N LEU A 5 2.36 -6.67 -12.79
CA LEU A 5 1.38 -7.33 -13.63
C LEU A 5 -0.05 -7.13 -13.08
N VAL A 6 -0.23 -7.39 -11.78
CA VAL A 6 -1.56 -7.37 -11.16
C VAL A 6 -2.05 -5.94 -10.92
N GLY A 7 -1.16 -4.99 -10.61
CA GLY A 7 -1.52 -3.59 -10.44
C GLY A 7 -2.17 -2.98 -11.68
N PRO A 8 -1.54 -3.08 -12.87
CA PRO A 8 -2.15 -2.57 -14.11
C PRO A 8 -3.49 -3.22 -14.47
N ALA A 9 -3.69 -4.50 -14.14
CA ALA A 9 -4.99 -5.13 -14.31
C ALA A 9 -6.08 -4.47 -13.43
N ILE A 10 -5.72 -4.02 -12.22
CA ILE A 10 -6.65 -3.30 -11.35
C ILE A 10 -6.98 -1.90 -11.91
N TYR A 11 -6.03 -1.22 -12.56
CA TYR A 11 -6.30 0.07 -13.22
C TYR A 11 -7.40 -0.02 -14.28
N MET A 12 -7.55 -1.17 -14.94
CA MET A 12 -8.58 -1.38 -15.95
C MET A 12 -9.99 -1.51 -15.35
N ILE A 13 -10.11 -1.98 -14.11
CA ILE A 13 -11.41 -2.16 -13.42
C ILE A 13 -11.71 -1.03 -12.43
N PHE A 14 -10.69 -0.34 -11.95
CA PHE A 14 -10.80 0.77 -11.01
C PHE A 14 -9.96 1.97 -11.48
N PRO A 15 -10.32 2.58 -12.63
CA PRO A 15 -9.57 3.72 -13.16
C PRO A 15 -9.77 4.94 -12.27
N VAL A 16 -8.67 5.51 -11.78
CA VAL A 16 -8.66 6.72 -10.95
C VAL A 16 -7.55 7.65 -11.44
N VAL A 17 -7.85 8.94 -11.44
CA VAL A 17 -6.96 10.02 -11.86
C VAL A 17 -6.57 10.85 -10.63
N GLY A 18 -5.30 11.27 -10.59
CA GLY A 18 -4.71 11.93 -9.42
C GLY A 18 -5.23 13.35 -9.20
N PRO A 19 -5.10 13.90 -7.98
CA PRO A 19 -5.51 15.27 -7.66
C PRO A 19 -5.01 16.34 -8.63
N VAL A 20 -3.75 16.27 -9.08
CA VAL A 20 -3.14 17.28 -9.97
C VAL A 20 -3.80 17.34 -11.35
N PHE A 21 -4.40 16.23 -11.77
CA PHE A 21 -5.15 16.13 -13.02
C PHE A 21 -6.64 16.40 -12.81
N ALA A 22 -7.25 15.87 -11.76
CA ALA A 22 -8.68 16.05 -11.47
C ALA A 22 -9.03 17.48 -11.05
N TYR A 23 -8.12 18.10 -10.29
CA TYR A 23 -8.36 19.37 -9.63
C TYR A 23 -7.18 20.35 -9.79
N GLY A 24 -6.35 20.20 -10.82
CA GLY A 24 -5.14 21.01 -10.97
C GLY A 24 -4.75 21.25 -12.42
N PRO A 25 -3.62 21.94 -12.63
CA PRO A 25 -3.23 22.46 -13.94
C PRO A 25 -2.95 21.36 -14.97
N ASP A 26 -2.51 20.18 -14.54
CA ASP A 26 -2.15 19.08 -15.43
C ASP A 26 -3.37 18.42 -16.09
N GLY A 27 -4.58 18.67 -15.58
CA GLY A 27 -5.83 18.23 -16.22
C GLY A 27 -6.28 19.14 -17.37
N GLY A 28 -5.71 20.35 -17.48
CA GLY A 28 -6.09 21.33 -18.49
C GLY A 28 -7.60 21.59 -18.51
N HIS A 29 -8.21 21.49 -19.69
CA HIS A 29 -9.66 21.71 -19.87
C HIS A 29 -10.54 20.55 -19.34
N TRP A 30 -9.95 19.40 -18.99
CA TRP A 30 -10.65 18.27 -18.39
C TRP A 30 -10.68 18.33 -16.86
N ALA A 31 -9.82 19.17 -16.24
CA ALA A 31 -9.85 19.38 -14.80
C ALA A 31 -11.23 19.92 -14.39
N THR A 32 -11.77 19.38 -13.30
CA THR A 32 -13.08 19.80 -12.79
C THR A 32 -13.03 21.22 -12.19
N ALA A 33 -11.89 21.56 -11.60
CA ALA A 33 -11.58 22.89 -11.07
C ALA A 33 -10.06 23.00 -10.85
N ASP A 34 -9.54 24.20 -10.69
CA ASP A 34 -8.15 24.43 -10.29
C ASP A 34 -8.10 24.71 -8.77
N LEU A 35 -8.00 23.65 -7.97
CA LEU A 35 -8.09 23.68 -6.50
C LEU A 35 -6.87 23.05 -5.82
N TRP A 36 -6.18 22.13 -6.49
CA TRP A 36 -4.99 21.47 -6.00
C TRP A 36 -3.79 22.43 -6.07
N PRO A 37 -2.93 22.50 -5.03
CA PRO A 37 -2.94 21.74 -3.78
C PRO A 37 -3.65 22.44 -2.61
N ASP A 38 -4.14 23.66 -2.83
CA ASP A 38 -4.45 24.61 -1.75
C ASP A 38 -5.83 24.42 -1.14
N THR A 39 -6.79 23.86 -1.88
CA THR A 39 -8.19 23.78 -1.49
C THR A 39 -8.73 22.36 -1.62
N LEU A 40 -9.46 21.91 -0.59
CA LEU A 40 -10.19 20.63 -0.67
C LEU A 40 -11.37 20.76 -1.63
N ALA A 41 -11.55 19.75 -2.49
CA ALA A 41 -12.69 19.69 -3.39
C ALA A 41 -14.01 19.69 -2.58
N PRO A 42 -14.99 20.56 -2.92
CA PRO A 42 -16.26 20.62 -2.22
C PRO A 42 -16.99 19.27 -2.26
N LEU A 43 -17.63 18.90 -1.15
CA LEU A 43 -18.50 17.73 -1.12
C LEU A 43 -19.77 18.01 -1.93
N GLY A 44 -20.04 17.18 -2.91
CA GLY A 44 -21.21 17.28 -3.77
C GLY A 44 -21.65 15.92 -4.28
N THR A 45 -22.69 15.91 -5.10
CA THR A 45 -23.15 14.68 -5.76
C THR A 45 -22.06 14.23 -6.75
N PRO A 46 -21.55 12.99 -6.66
CA PRO A 46 -20.60 12.47 -7.63
C PRO A 46 -21.20 12.51 -9.03
N HIS A 47 -20.45 13.08 -9.96
CA HIS A 47 -20.79 13.10 -11.37
C HIS A 47 -19.69 12.42 -12.18
N ALA A 48 -20.05 11.96 -13.38
CA ALA A 48 -19.05 11.43 -14.30
C ALA A 48 -18.05 12.54 -14.64
N MET A 49 -16.77 12.28 -14.42
CA MET A 49 -15.68 13.15 -14.85
C MET A 49 -15.19 12.64 -16.21
N PRO A 50 -15.56 13.31 -17.32
CA PRO A 50 -15.05 12.93 -18.62
C PRO A 50 -13.58 13.34 -18.67
N PHE A 51 -12.69 12.36 -18.62
CA PHE A 51 -11.30 12.53 -19.03
C PHE A 51 -11.14 11.98 -20.44
N ASP A 52 -10.12 12.47 -21.16
CA ASP A 52 -9.69 11.87 -22.42
C ASP A 52 -9.10 10.45 -22.25
N GLU A 53 -8.68 9.86 -23.36
CA GLU A 53 -8.08 8.53 -23.41
C GLU A 53 -6.60 8.52 -23.01
N ILE A 54 -5.97 9.69 -22.82
CA ILE A 54 -4.51 9.84 -22.64
C ILE A 54 -4.17 10.12 -21.16
N THR A 55 -5.06 10.79 -20.43
CA THR A 55 -4.86 11.13 -19.03
C THR A 55 -4.62 9.85 -18.19
N PRO A 56 -3.54 9.76 -17.41
CA PRO A 56 -3.22 8.54 -16.67
C PRO A 56 -4.29 8.18 -15.64
N ARG A 57 -4.95 7.02 -15.84
CA ARG A 57 -5.96 6.47 -14.91
C ARG A 57 -5.40 5.37 -14.01
N ASN A 58 -4.21 5.61 -13.46
CA ASN A 58 -3.37 4.63 -12.80
C ASN A 58 -3.16 4.90 -11.30
N CYS A 59 -4.09 5.58 -10.64
CA CYS A 59 -3.91 5.91 -9.22
C CYS A 59 -4.17 4.74 -8.27
N MET A 60 -5.15 3.88 -8.54
CA MET A 60 -5.65 2.90 -7.57
C MET A 60 -5.34 1.45 -7.98
N PRO A 61 -4.56 0.68 -7.20
CA PRO A 61 -3.78 1.10 -6.04
C PRO A 61 -2.48 1.82 -6.43
N SER A 62 -1.88 2.56 -5.50
CA SER A 62 -0.60 3.23 -5.78
C SER A 62 0.53 2.21 -5.97
N LEU A 63 1.00 2.04 -7.20
CA LEU A 63 2.13 1.15 -7.50
C LEU A 63 3.46 1.70 -6.99
N HIS A 64 3.63 3.03 -6.96
CA HIS A 64 4.77 3.68 -6.31
C HIS A 64 4.87 3.23 -4.84
N THR A 65 3.75 3.30 -4.13
CA THR A 65 3.64 2.82 -2.74
C THR A 65 3.92 1.34 -2.63
N ALA A 66 3.36 0.54 -3.54
CA ALA A 66 3.51 -0.91 -3.49
C ALA A 66 4.96 -1.35 -3.68
N TRP A 67 5.66 -0.79 -4.67
CA TRP A 67 7.07 -1.05 -4.91
C TRP A 67 7.96 -0.53 -3.77
N ALA A 68 7.73 0.70 -3.30
CA ALA A 68 8.48 1.27 -2.20
C ALA A 68 8.31 0.47 -0.90
N THR A 69 7.09 0.00 -0.61
CA THR A 69 6.80 -0.88 0.54
C THR A 69 7.56 -2.20 0.41
N THR A 70 7.55 -2.81 -0.78
CA THR A 70 8.25 -4.08 -1.03
C THR A 70 9.77 -3.91 -0.86
N LEU A 71 10.35 -2.85 -1.43
CA LEU A 71 11.77 -2.52 -1.26
C LEU A 71 12.12 -2.28 0.22
N PHE A 72 11.27 -1.55 0.94
CA PHE A 72 11.44 -1.30 2.36
C PHE A 72 11.48 -2.61 3.16
N ILE A 73 10.56 -3.54 2.91
CA ILE A 73 10.53 -4.85 3.59
C ILE A 73 11.81 -5.63 3.33
N HIS A 74 12.23 -5.72 2.06
CA HIS A 74 13.43 -6.49 1.69
C HIS A 74 14.71 -5.87 2.25
N SER A 75 14.77 -4.53 2.35
CA SER A 75 15.91 -3.84 2.96
C SER A 75 16.10 -4.17 4.45
N ARG A 76 15.08 -4.70 5.15
CA ARG A 76 15.17 -5.02 6.59
C ARG A 76 16.17 -6.13 6.90
N LYS A 77 16.38 -7.06 5.95
CA LYS A 77 17.37 -8.14 6.08
C LYS A 77 18.80 -7.72 5.68
N GLY A 78 18.99 -6.49 5.19
CA GLY A 78 20.30 -5.96 4.76
C GLY A 78 21.09 -5.25 5.88
N SER A 79 22.21 -4.64 5.48
CA SER A 79 23.08 -3.84 6.35
C SER A 79 22.36 -2.61 6.94
N ARG A 80 22.93 -1.98 7.97
CA ARG A 80 22.37 -0.75 8.56
C ARG A 80 22.17 0.36 7.53
N ALA A 81 23.10 0.51 6.59
CA ALA A 81 22.98 1.46 5.48
C ALA A 81 21.80 1.11 4.56
N MET A 82 21.62 -0.17 4.20
CA MET A 82 20.49 -0.63 3.40
C MET A 82 19.15 -0.35 4.09
N ARG A 83 19.09 -0.53 5.42
CA ARG A 83 17.90 -0.20 6.21
C ARG A 83 17.59 1.30 6.18
N TRP A 84 18.58 2.16 6.32
CA TRP A 84 18.35 3.61 6.19
C TRP A 84 17.91 4.00 4.79
N ALA A 85 18.58 3.48 3.77
CA ALA A 85 18.23 3.72 2.36
C ALA A 85 16.79 3.29 2.06
N GLY A 86 16.37 2.10 2.51
CA GLY A 86 15.00 1.62 2.31
C GLY A 86 13.95 2.45 3.06
N THR A 87 14.25 2.92 4.26
CA THR A 87 13.34 3.83 5.01
C THR A 87 13.22 5.17 4.30
N PHE A 88 14.36 5.76 3.91
CA PHE A 88 14.40 7.01 3.16
C PHE A 88 13.61 6.90 1.85
N TRP A 89 13.86 5.84 1.08
CA TRP A 89 13.20 5.61 -0.20
C TRP A 89 11.68 5.51 -0.03
N LEU A 90 11.21 4.77 0.99
CA LEU A 90 9.78 4.69 1.29
C LEU A 90 9.20 6.06 1.59
N VAL A 91 9.75 6.78 2.57
CA VAL A 91 9.23 8.09 2.99
C VAL A 91 9.27 9.09 1.84
N ALA A 92 10.40 9.20 1.14
CA ALA A 92 10.55 10.10 0.00
C ALA A 92 9.54 9.77 -1.11
N THR A 93 9.32 8.48 -1.41
CA THR A 93 8.34 8.07 -2.43
C THR A 93 6.92 8.43 -2.00
N LEU A 94 6.50 8.12 -0.77
CA LEU A 94 5.14 8.44 -0.32
C LEU A 94 4.91 9.96 -0.31
N THR A 95 5.88 10.73 0.19
CA THR A 95 5.82 12.20 0.19
C THR A 95 5.76 12.77 -1.21
N ALA A 96 6.58 12.28 -2.16
CA ALA A 96 6.54 12.73 -3.55
C ALA A 96 5.21 12.37 -4.22
N THR A 97 4.69 11.17 -3.97
CA THR A 97 3.44 10.68 -4.55
C THR A 97 2.25 11.54 -4.13
N LEU A 98 2.20 11.93 -2.85
CA LEU A 98 1.18 12.85 -2.32
C LEU A 98 1.44 14.29 -2.73
N GLY A 99 2.68 14.77 -2.57
CA GLY A 99 3.05 16.18 -2.76
C GLY A 99 2.94 16.65 -4.22
N PHE A 100 3.20 15.76 -5.18
CA PHE A 100 2.98 16.06 -6.60
C PHE A 100 1.52 15.87 -7.04
N GLY A 101 0.64 15.39 -6.17
CA GLY A 101 -0.78 15.20 -6.50
C GLY A 101 -1.04 14.07 -7.48
N TYR A 102 -0.14 13.11 -7.59
CA TYR A 102 -0.35 11.92 -8.42
C TYR A 102 -1.28 10.90 -7.78
N HIS A 103 -1.42 10.92 -6.45
CA HIS A 103 -2.30 10.01 -5.74
C HIS A 103 -2.96 10.66 -4.53
N TYR A 104 -4.13 10.14 -4.16
CA TYR A 104 -4.79 10.40 -2.89
C TYR A 104 -4.17 9.52 -1.78
N GLY A 105 -4.31 9.93 -0.51
CA GLY A 105 -3.92 9.09 0.63
C GLY A 105 -4.60 7.72 0.64
N ALA A 106 -5.84 7.64 0.15
CA ALA A 106 -6.59 6.39 -0.01
C ALA A 106 -5.87 5.38 -0.93
N ASP A 107 -5.19 5.86 -1.97
CA ASP A 107 -4.45 5.04 -2.93
C ASP A 107 -3.19 4.44 -2.31
N LEU A 108 -2.54 5.18 -1.40
CA LEU A 108 -1.39 4.72 -0.63
C LEU A 108 -1.79 3.60 0.33
N VAL A 109 -2.90 3.79 1.07
CA VAL A 109 -3.47 2.78 1.97
C VAL A 109 -3.74 1.48 1.19
N ALA A 110 -4.42 1.58 0.05
CA ALA A 110 -4.68 0.45 -0.82
C ALA A 110 -3.37 -0.15 -1.38
N GLY A 111 -2.39 0.67 -1.74
CA GLY A 111 -1.07 0.27 -2.22
C GLY A 111 -0.29 -0.58 -1.21
N VAL A 112 -0.32 -0.23 0.08
CA VAL A 112 0.31 -1.02 1.15
C VAL A 112 -0.39 -2.36 1.31
N VAL A 113 -1.73 -2.37 1.42
CA VAL A 113 -2.52 -3.60 1.55
C VAL A 113 -2.28 -4.54 0.37
N PHE A 114 -2.30 -4.00 -0.85
CA PHE A 114 -1.99 -4.72 -2.08
C PHE A 114 -0.59 -5.34 -2.04
N ALA A 115 0.44 -4.54 -1.73
CA ALA A 115 1.82 -5.00 -1.72
C ALA A 115 2.04 -6.14 -0.72
N LEU A 116 1.56 -6.00 0.52
CA LEU A 116 1.72 -7.03 1.54
C LEU A 116 0.99 -8.33 1.17
N THR A 117 -0.19 -8.22 0.57
CA THR A 117 -0.98 -9.38 0.13
C THR A 117 -0.25 -10.12 -1.00
N ILE A 118 0.26 -9.41 -2.00
CA ILE A 118 1.05 -10.00 -3.09
C ILE A 118 2.33 -10.61 -2.56
N GLU A 119 3.07 -9.90 -1.71
CA GLU A 119 4.32 -10.36 -1.11
C GLU A 119 4.13 -11.67 -0.35
N ALA A 120 3.12 -11.75 0.53
CA ALA A 120 2.83 -12.96 1.27
C ALA A 120 2.37 -14.11 0.35
N THR A 121 1.59 -13.81 -0.69
CA THR A 121 1.19 -14.81 -1.70
C THR A 121 2.43 -15.40 -2.38
N MET A 122 3.33 -14.56 -2.89
CA MET A 122 4.55 -14.99 -3.58
C MET A 122 5.46 -15.82 -2.66
N ARG A 123 5.65 -15.38 -1.40
CA ARG A 123 6.42 -16.15 -0.42
C ARG A 123 5.79 -17.50 -0.09
N SER A 124 4.45 -17.56 -0.01
CA SER A 124 3.73 -18.81 0.24
C SER A 124 3.88 -19.79 -0.92
N LEU A 125 3.85 -19.30 -2.16
CA LEU A 125 4.12 -20.14 -3.34
C LEU A 125 5.55 -20.69 -3.33
N ALA A 126 6.53 -19.91 -2.90
CA ALA A 126 7.93 -20.33 -2.87
C ALA A 126 8.26 -21.33 -1.75
N ARG A 127 7.70 -21.14 -0.55
CA ARG A 127 8.01 -21.98 0.63
C ARG A 127 7.10 -23.21 0.79
N GLY A 128 5.98 -23.23 0.07
CA GLY A 128 4.86 -24.15 0.30
C GLY A 128 3.66 -23.47 0.98
N TRP A 129 2.48 -23.72 0.43
CA TRP A 129 1.24 -23.10 0.88
C TRP A 129 0.70 -23.79 2.14
N ASP A 130 0.33 -23.01 3.15
CA ASP A 130 -0.26 -23.54 4.39
C ASP A 130 -1.51 -22.75 4.83
N ARG A 131 -2.04 -23.13 6.00
CA ARG A 131 -3.23 -22.49 6.56
C ARG A 131 -3.01 -21.02 6.96
N SER A 132 -1.79 -20.67 7.38
CA SER A 132 -1.44 -19.29 7.76
C SER A 132 -1.38 -18.39 6.52
N ALA A 133 -0.82 -18.88 5.42
CA ALA A 133 -0.87 -18.23 4.11
C ALA A 133 -2.30 -17.98 3.67
N THR A 134 -3.14 -19.02 3.71
CA THR A 134 -4.56 -18.91 3.32
C THR A 134 -5.27 -17.83 4.11
N ARG A 135 -5.12 -17.82 5.45
CA ARG A 135 -5.75 -16.84 6.33
C ARG A 135 -5.28 -15.41 6.02
N PHE A 136 -3.97 -15.21 5.86
CA PHE A 136 -3.42 -13.90 5.60
C PHE A 136 -3.82 -13.36 4.23
N VAL A 137 -3.68 -14.18 3.18
CA VAL A 137 -4.05 -13.77 1.82
C VAL A 137 -5.54 -13.48 1.73
N ALA A 138 -6.40 -14.34 2.31
CA ALA A 138 -7.83 -14.07 2.36
C ALA A 138 -8.15 -12.76 3.09
N HIS A 139 -7.54 -12.50 4.25
CA HIS A 139 -7.73 -11.26 4.99
C HIS A 139 -7.30 -10.03 4.17
N GLY A 140 -6.09 -10.07 3.59
CA GLY A 140 -5.57 -8.99 2.75
C GLY A 140 -6.43 -8.72 1.53
N THR A 141 -6.90 -9.76 0.83
CA THR A 141 -7.81 -9.66 -0.31
C THR A 141 -9.17 -9.08 0.09
N VAL A 142 -9.75 -9.52 1.21
CA VAL A 142 -11.04 -9.00 1.70
C VAL A 142 -10.91 -7.53 2.08
N VAL A 143 -9.86 -7.14 2.82
CA VAL A 143 -9.61 -5.74 3.15
C VAL A 143 -9.43 -4.91 1.88
N PHE A 144 -8.62 -5.37 0.93
CA PHE A 144 -8.40 -4.66 -0.34
C PHE A 144 -9.70 -4.48 -1.13
N ALA A 145 -10.49 -5.54 -1.29
CA ALA A 145 -11.78 -5.48 -1.97
C ALA A 145 -12.76 -4.55 -1.25
N ALA A 146 -12.82 -4.59 0.09
CA ALA A 146 -13.65 -3.71 0.89
C ALA A 146 -13.25 -2.24 0.72
N LEU A 147 -11.94 -1.94 0.68
CA LEU A 147 -11.44 -0.60 0.38
C LEU A 147 -11.93 -0.12 -0.99
N LEU A 148 -11.75 -0.93 -2.05
CA LEU A 148 -12.19 -0.56 -3.40
C LEU A 148 -13.71 -0.35 -3.47
N VAL A 149 -14.49 -1.25 -2.87
CA VAL A 149 -15.96 -1.13 -2.83
C VAL A 149 -16.37 0.12 -2.05
N ALA A 150 -15.76 0.40 -0.91
CA ALA A 150 -16.03 1.60 -0.13
C ALA A 150 -15.67 2.88 -0.91
N TYR A 151 -14.51 2.91 -1.57
CA TYR A 151 -14.11 4.04 -2.40
C TYR A 151 -15.02 4.24 -3.61
N ARG A 152 -15.63 3.18 -4.15
CA ARG A 152 -16.57 3.29 -5.27
C ARG A 152 -17.94 3.79 -4.86
N TYR A 153 -18.47 3.26 -3.76
CA TYR A 153 -19.88 3.42 -3.42
C TYR A 153 -20.15 4.28 -2.19
N LEU A 154 -19.14 4.53 -1.35
CA LEU A 154 -19.24 5.29 -0.11
C LEU A 154 -18.32 6.51 -0.10
N ALA A 155 -17.83 6.97 -1.26
CA ALA A 155 -16.87 8.07 -1.35
C ALA A 155 -17.34 9.35 -0.64
N THR A 156 -18.62 9.69 -0.81
CA THR A 156 -19.25 10.87 -0.19
C THR A 156 -19.34 10.75 1.32
N GLU A 157 -19.68 9.56 1.83
CA GLU A 157 -19.79 9.26 3.25
C GLU A 157 -18.41 9.27 3.92
N LEU A 158 -17.43 8.64 3.27
CA LEU A 158 -16.03 8.64 3.68
C LEU A 158 -15.51 10.06 3.82
N ALA A 159 -15.77 10.91 2.82
CA ALA A 159 -15.32 12.29 2.79
C ALA A 159 -16.14 13.21 3.73
N GLY A 160 -17.41 12.90 3.99
CA GLY A 160 -18.27 13.63 4.92
C GLY A 160 -17.95 13.40 6.41
N GLN A 161 -17.30 12.28 6.74
CA GLN A 161 -16.90 11.96 8.12
C GLN A 161 -15.41 11.56 8.20
N PRO A 162 -14.48 12.46 7.84
CA PRO A 162 -13.07 12.13 7.69
C PRO A 162 -12.40 11.72 9.01
N TRP A 163 -12.85 12.26 10.15
CA TRP A 163 -12.33 11.91 11.46
C TRP A 163 -12.75 10.52 11.95
N LEU A 164 -13.81 9.94 11.38
CA LEU A 164 -14.19 8.56 11.64
C LEU A 164 -13.52 7.62 10.64
N PHE A 165 -13.71 7.91 9.35
CA PHE A 165 -13.29 7.00 8.30
C PHE A 165 -11.80 7.05 8.01
N GLY A 166 -11.13 8.20 8.17
CA GLY A 166 -9.67 8.30 8.05
C GLY A 166 -8.95 7.32 8.99
N PRO A 167 -9.20 7.38 10.32
CA PRO A 167 -8.67 6.40 11.26
C PRO A 167 -9.09 4.95 10.93
N LEU A 168 -10.34 4.72 10.50
CA LEU A 168 -10.80 3.37 10.15
C LEU A 168 -10.01 2.77 8.97
N LEU A 169 -9.74 3.55 7.93
CA LEU A 169 -8.93 3.12 6.78
C LEU A 169 -7.49 2.81 7.20
N LEU A 170 -6.91 3.64 8.07
CA LEU A 170 -5.58 3.40 8.64
C LEU A 170 -5.54 2.15 9.52
N LEU A 171 -6.59 1.90 10.31
CA LEU A 171 -6.73 0.69 11.14
C LEU A 171 -6.91 -0.56 10.27
N ALA A 172 -7.65 -0.47 9.17
CA ALA A 172 -7.80 -1.56 8.21
C ALA A 172 -6.44 -1.94 7.61
N MET A 173 -5.66 -0.97 7.13
CA MET A 173 -4.28 -1.19 6.70
C MET A 173 -3.40 -1.72 7.84
N GLY A 174 -3.53 -1.16 9.04
CA GLY A 174 -2.82 -1.61 10.24
C GLY A 174 -3.07 -3.08 10.55
N SER A 175 -4.30 -3.57 10.38
CA SER A 175 -4.65 -4.98 10.56
C SER A 175 -3.88 -5.89 9.60
N VAL A 176 -3.70 -5.47 8.35
CA VAL A 176 -2.95 -6.22 7.33
C VAL A 176 -1.46 -6.16 7.64
N ILE A 177 -0.92 -5.01 8.06
CA ILE A 177 0.48 -4.90 8.50
C ILE A 177 0.74 -5.84 9.69
N LEU A 178 -0.09 -5.81 10.71
CA LEU A 178 0.04 -6.66 11.90
C LEU A 178 -0.08 -8.15 11.54
N GLY A 179 -1.05 -8.49 10.68
CA GLY A 179 -1.20 -9.85 10.15
C GLY A 179 0.04 -10.31 9.39
N TYR A 180 0.62 -9.43 8.58
CA TYR A 180 1.83 -9.73 7.79
C TYR A 180 3.01 -9.98 8.71
N VAL A 181 3.29 -9.07 9.65
CA VAL A 181 4.39 -9.21 10.62
C VAL A 181 4.27 -10.51 11.40
N ARG A 182 3.08 -10.81 11.96
CA ARG A 182 2.83 -12.06 12.69
C ARG A 182 3.07 -13.28 11.82
N THR A 183 2.59 -13.25 10.58
CA THR A 183 2.75 -14.36 9.62
C THR A 183 4.22 -14.58 9.26
N MET A 184 4.98 -13.51 9.02
CA MET A 184 6.41 -13.62 8.69
C MET A 184 7.24 -14.10 9.88
N MET A 185 6.93 -13.67 11.12
CA MET A 185 7.61 -14.18 12.32
C MET A 185 7.41 -15.68 12.53
N LEU A 186 6.27 -16.23 12.08
CA LEU A 186 6.03 -17.68 12.13
C LEU A 186 6.81 -18.44 11.06
N TRP A 187 7.08 -17.80 9.91
CA TRP A 187 7.78 -18.45 8.79
C TRP A 187 9.30 -18.36 8.90
N ASP A 188 9.81 -17.28 9.48
CA ASP A 188 11.24 -17.02 9.69
C ASP A 188 11.53 -16.87 11.21
N PRO A 189 11.43 -17.94 12.02
CA PRO A 189 11.79 -17.87 13.43
C PRO A 189 13.29 -17.54 13.58
N GLU A 190 13.61 -16.60 14.47
CA GLU A 190 15.00 -16.27 14.79
C GLU A 190 15.69 -17.53 15.34
N PRO A 191 16.89 -17.91 14.85
CA PRO A 191 17.56 -19.10 15.33
C PRO A 191 17.81 -18.96 16.84
N ALA A 192 17.35 -19.97 17.59
CA ALA A 192 17.58 -20.01 19.04
C ALA A 192 19.09 -19.86 19.31
N LEU A 193 19.45 -18.95 20.23
CA LEU A 193 20.82 -18.79 20.67
C LEU A 193 21.33 -20.15 21.16
N VAL A 194 22.33 -20.70 20.47
CA VAL A 194 22.99 -21.94 20.89
C VAL A 194 23.60 -21.68 22.28
N PRO A 195 23.27 -22.47 23.32
CA PRO A 195 23.88 -22.32 24.63
C PRO A 195 25.40 -22.40 24.49
N ARG A 196 26.10 -21.42 25.07
CA ARG A 196 27.56 -21.37 25.06
C ARG A 196 28.08 -22.67 25.73
N PRO A 197 28.99 -23.43 25.11
CA PRO A 197 29.59 -24.60 25.75
C PRO A 197 30.19 -24.16 27.09
N GLU A 198 29.86 -24.88 28.17
CA GLU A 198 30.49 -24.65 29.47
C GLU A 198 32.02 -24.75 29.31
N PRO A 199 32.80 -23.86 29.94
CA PRO A 199 34.25 -23.94 29.89
C PRO A 199 34.70 -25.28 30.48
N GLN A 200 35.32 -26.11 29.64
CA GLN A 200 35.93 -27.36 30.10
C GLN A 200 37.07 -27.01 31.08
N PRO A 201 37.11 -27.63 32.28
CA PRO A 201 38.22 -27.45 33.19
C PRO A 201 39.51 -28.02 32.57
N GLU A 202 40.58 -27.23 32.57
CA GLU A 202 41.90 -27.68 32.13
C GLU A 202 42.41 -28.79 33.07
N PRO A 203 42.99 -29.88 32.54
CA PRO A 203 43.61 -30.91 33.36
C PRO A 203 44.87 -30.37 34.05
N VAL A 204 44.95 -30.58 35.37
CA VAL A 204 46.06 -30.21 36.27
C VAL A 204 47.26 -31.12 36.08
#